data_AF-A0A061IQ88-F1
#
_entry.id   AF-A0A061IQ88-F1
#
_cell.length_a   1.000
_cell.length_b   1.000
_cell.length_c   1.000
_cell.angle_alpha   90.00
_cell.angle_beta   90.00
_cell.angle_gamma   90.00
#
_symmetry.space_group_name_H-M   'P 1'
#
loop_
_entity.id
_entity.type
_entity.pdbx_description
1 polymer ?
#
loop_
_entity_poly.entity_id
_entity_poly.type
_entity_poly.pdbx_seq_one_letter_code
_entity_poly.pdbx_strand_id
1 'polypeptide(L)'
;MATKDPTAVERANLLNMAKLSIKGLIESALSFGRTLDSDYPPLQQFFVVMEHCLKHGLKVPKETRRGQQILKSHLRKLLRPKPLSSVAARDRVSHAAYLLRD
;
A
#
# COMPACT_ATOMS: atom_id res chain seq x y z
N MET A 1 -24.86 -2.04 31.42
CA MET A 1 -23.62 -2.36 30.68
C MET A 1 -23.79 -1.81 29.27
N ALA A 2 -22.98 -0.83 28.85
CA ALA A 2 -23.09 -0.24 27.52
C ALA A 2 -22.62 -1.27 26.47
N THR A 3 -23.56 -1.81 25.70
CA THR A 3 -23.29 -2.72 24.59
C THR A 3 -22.55 -1.94 23.50
N LYS A 4 -21.24 -2.16 23.38
CA LYS A 4 -20.47 -1.60 22.26
C LYS A 4 -21.10 -2.10 20.97
N ASP A 5 -21.38 -1.18 20.05
CA ASP A 5 -21.90 -1.50 18.71
C ASP A 5 -20.99 -2.60 18.09
N PRO A 6 -21.54 -3.77 17.71
CA PRO A 6 -20.75 -4.87 17.17
C PRO A 6 -19.94 -4.45 15.94
N THR A 7 -20.46 -3.52 15.13
CA THR A 7 -19.77 -2.94 13.97
C THR A 7 -18.56 -2.12 14.37
N ALA A 8 -18.64 -1.41 15.50
CA ALA A 8 -17.53 -0.63 16.03
C ALA A 8 -16.42 -1.54 16.57
N VAL A 9 -16.79 -2.67 17.16
CA VAL A 9 -15.84 -3.70 17.62
C VAL A 9 -15.11 -4.34 16.43
N GLU A 10 -15.82 -4.71 15.37
CA GLU A 10 -15.22 -5.24 14.14
C GLU A 10 -14.22 -4.27 13.52
N ARG A 11 -14.59 -2.99 13.38
CA ARG A 11 -13.69 -1.94 12.87
C ARG A 11 -12.46 -1.76 13.76
N ALA A 12 -12.63 -1.76 15.09
CA ALA A 12 -11.52 -1.65 16.02
C ALA A 12 -10.54 -2.84 15.92
N ASN A 13 -11.07 -4.05 15.75
CA ASN A 13 -10.27 -5.25 15.58
C ASN A 13 -9.46 -5.20 14.27
N LEU A 14 -10.06 -4.74 13.18
CA LEU A 14 -9.34 -4.53 11.92
C LEU A 14 -8.22 -3.49 12.03
N LEU A 15 -8.49 -2.38 12.72
CA LEU A 15 -7.46 -1.38 12.97
C LEU A 15 -6.31 -1.93 13.82
N ASN A 16 -6.61 -2.76 14.82
CA ASN A 16 -5.58 -3.39 15.64
C ASN A 16 -4.74 -4.40 14.84
N MET A 17 -5.39 -5.21 13.99
CA MET A 17 -4.68 -6.11 13.07
C MET A 17 -3.78 -5.34 12.10
N ALA A 18 -4.26 -4.22 11.54
CA ALA A 18 -3.47 -3.36 10.67
C ALA A 18 -2.23 -2.81 11.41
N LYS A 19 -2.42 -2.25 12.61
CA LYS A 19 -1.33 -1.73 13.46
C LYS A 19 -0.26 -2.79 13.75
N LEU A 20 -0.69 -4.00 14.15
CA LEU A 20 0.23 -5.11 14.44
C LEU A 20 1.00 -5.54 13.18
N SER A 21 0.33 -5.65 12.03
CA SER A 21 0.99 -6.03 10.78
C SER A 21 2.01 -4.99 10.32
N ILE A 22 1.73 -3.69 10.49
CA ILE A 22 2.66 -2.60 10.16
C ILE A 22 3.88 -2.66 11.06
N LYS A 23 3.67 -2.77 12.37
CA LYS A 23 4.78 -2.86 13.34
C LYS A 23 5.66 -4.07 13.05
N GLY A 24 5.06 -5.25 12.90
CA GLY A 24 5.79 -6.49 12.63
C GLY A 24 6.53 -6.47 11.29
N LEU A 25 5.94 -5.87 10.25
CA LEU A 25 6.62 -5.69 8.97
C LEU A 25 7.84 -4.77 9.11
N ILE A 26 7.72 -3.64 9.80
CA ILE A 26 8.84 -2.69 10.00
C ILE A 26 9.96 -3.36 10.80
N GLU A 27 9.66 -4.00 11.92
CA GLU A 27 10.66 -4.67 12.76
C GLU A 27 11.39 -5.77 11.99
N SER A 28 10.63 -6.59 11.24
CA SER A 28 11.22 -7.67 10.45
C SER A 28 12.04 -7.14 9.27
N ALA A 29 11.60 -6.06 8.62
CA ALA A 29 12.32 -5.44 7.52
C ALA A 29 13.64 -4.79 7.97
N LEU A 30 13.63 -4.08 9.12
CA LEU A 30 14.82 -3.51 9.72
C LEU A 30 15.83 -4.59 10.10
N SER A 31 15.38 -5.73 10.62
CA SER A 31 16.24 -6.88 10.89
C SER A 31 16.78 -7.56 9.63
N PHE A 32 16.07 -7.48 8.50
CA PHE A 32 16.45 -8.14 7.24
C PHE A 32 17.46 -7.33 6.43
N GLY A 33 17.40 -6.00 6.51
CA GLY A 33 18.46 -5.09 6.00
C GLY A 33 18.62 -5.02 4.48
N ARG A 34 17.71 -5.62 3.71
CA ARG A 34 17.70 -5.60 2.24
C ARG A 34 16.29 -5.37 1.70
N THR A 35 16.18 -5.14 0.40
CA THR A 35 14.89 -5.01 -0.29
C THR A 35 14.00 -6.21 0.00
N LEU A 36 12.70 -5.94 0.23
CA LEU A 36 11.71 -6.98 0.48
C LEU A 36 11.09 -7.42 -0.85
N ASP A 37 11.18 -8.72 -1.12
CA ASP A 37 10.58 -9.34 -2.29
C ASP A 37 9.16 -9.86 -1.99
N SER A 38 8.41 -10.19 -3.04
CA SER A 38 7.00 -10.60 -2.93
C SER A 38 6.76 -11.93 -2.22
N ASP A 39 7.80 -12.74 -2.05
CA ASP A 39 7.80 -13.99 -1.31
C ASP A 39 8.05 -13.80 0.20
N TYR A 40 8.37 -12.56 0.63
CA TYR A 40 8.62 -12.25 2.03
C TYR A 40 7.34 -12.36 2.89
N PRO A 41 7.24 -13.31 3.84
CA PRO A 41 5.99 -13.61 4.54
C PRO A 41 5.39 -12.44 5.34
N PRO A 42 6.17 -11.62 6.08
CA PRO A 42 5.62 -10.44 6.77
C PRO A 42 4.99 -9.42 5.81
N LEU A 43 5.55 -9.29 4.59
CA LEU A 43 5.01 -8.40 3.56
C LEU A 43 3.71 -8.97 2.96
N GLN A 44 3.65 -10.29 2.74
CA GLN A 44 2.41 -10.95 2.32
C GLN A 44 1.30 -10.80 3.36
N GLN A 45 1.61 -10.99 4.64
CA GLN A 45 0.67 -10.83 5.74
C GLN A 45 0.11 -9.40 5.82
N PHE A 46 0.98 -8.39 5.67
CA PHE A 46 0.56 -6.99 5.59
C PHE A 46 -0.46 -6.76 4.45
N PHE A 47 -0.21 -7.30 3.26
CA PHE A 47 -1.14 -7.14 2.14
C PHE A 47 -2.48 -7.84 2.35
N VAL A 48 -2.52 -8.99 3.01
CA VAL A 48 -3.78 -9.68 3.36
C VAL A 48 -4.60 -8.84 4.33
N VAL A 49 -3.97 -8.27 5.36
CA VAL A 49 -4.64 -7.41 6.35
C VAL A 49 -5.15 -6.13 5.69
N MET A 50 -4.35 -5.47 4.86
CA MET A 50 -4.75 -4.28 4.12
C MET A 50 -5.92 -4.55 3.16
N GLU A 51 -5.91 -5.69 2.47
CA GLU A 51 -7.03 -6.10 1.64
C GLU A 51 -8.31 -6.31 2.45
N HIS A 52 -8.20 -6.91 3.63
CA HIS A 52 -9.35 -7.11 4.52
C HIS A 52 -9.94 -5.77 5.00
N CYS A 53 -9.07 -4.82 5.40
CA CYS A 53 -9.50 -3.47 5.78
C CYS A 53 -10.24 -2.77 4.62
N LEU A 54 -9.76 -2.90 3.39
CA LEU A 54 -10.40 -2.29 2.21
C LEU A 54 -11.73 -2.97 1.86
N LYS A 55 -11.83 -4.29 1.98
CA LYS A 55 -13.08 -5.04 1.75
C LYS A 55 -14.20 -4.63 2.70
N HIS A 56 -13.88 -4.34 3.96
CA HIS A 56 -14.87 -3.97 4.96
C HIS A 56 -15.60 -2.64 4.64
N GLY A 57 -14.99 -1.76 3.84
CA GLY A 57 -15.57 -0.48 3.42
C GLY A 57 -16.17 -0.46 2.01
N LEU A 58 -16.04 -1.53 1.24
CA LEU A 58 -16.35 -1.54 -0.20
C LEU A 58 -17.33 -2.67 -0.56
N LYS A 59 -18.35 -2.36 -1.37
CA LYS A 59 -19.17 -3.39 -2.04
C LYS A 59 -18.37 -4.01 -3.19
N VAL A 60 -17.54 -5.01 -2.90
CA VAL A 60 -16.73 -5.72 -3.90
C VAL A 60 -17.49 -6.92 -4.47
N PRO A 61 -17.55 -7.11 -5.81
CA PRO A 61 -18.11 -8.30 -6.43
C PRO A 61 -17.41 -9.58 -5.97
N LYS A 62 -18.18 -10.64 -5.74
CA LYS A 62 -17.74 -11.92 -5.14
C LYS A 62 -16.58 -12.62 -5.89
N GLU A 63 -16.35 -12.29 -7.16
CA GLU A 63 -15.27 -12.86 -7.98
C GLU A 63 -13.86 -12.39 -7.66
N THR A 64 -13.68 -11.29 -6.90
CA THR A 64 -12.32 -10.84 -6.54
C THR A 64 -11.80 -11.54 -5.28
N ARG A 65 -11.82 -12.88 -5.31
CA ARG A 65 -11.46 -13.78 -4.20
C ARG A 65 -10.02 -14.28 -4.26
N ARG A 66 -9.25 -13.95 -5.30
CA ARG A 66 -7.79 -14.18 -5.31
C ARG A 66 -7.10 -13.07 -4.53
N GLY A 67 -6.67 -13.41 -3.31
CA GLY A 67 -5.91 -12.52 -2.44
C GLY A 67 -4.79 -11.83 -3.22
N GLN A 68 -4.61 -10.54 -2.95
CA GLN A 68 -3.73 -9.54 -3.58
C GLN A 68 -4.31 -8.73 -4.75
N GLN A 69 -5.41 -9.12 -5.42
CA GLN A 69 -5.86 -8.38 -6.62
C GLN A 69 -6.61 -7.08 -6.31
N ILE A 70 -7.34 -6.99 -5.19
CA ILE A 70 -8.09 -5.77 -4.83
C ILE A 70 -7.10 -4.65 -4.50
N LEU A 71 -6.12 -4.92 -3.66
CA LEU A 71 -5.13 -3.91 -3.30
C LEU A 71 -4.35 -3.45 -4.54
N LYS A 72 -3.87 -4.36 -5.39
CA LYS A 72 -3.19 -4.00 -6.64
C LYS A 72 -4.08 -3.17 -7.58
N SER A 73 -5.35 -3.52 -7.72
CA SER A 73 -6.27 -2.77 -8.59
C SER A 73 -6.64 -1.39 -8.02
N HIS A 74 -6.79 -1.28 -6.71
CA HIS A 74 -7.10 -0.01 -6.03
C HIS A 74 -5.88 0.91 -5.99
N LEU A 75 -4.70 0.36 -5.70
CA LEU A 75 -3.43 1.08 -5.75
C LEU A 75 -3.19 1.62 -7.17
N ARG A 76 -3.47 0.84 -8.23
CA ARG A 76 -3.40 1.34 -9.62
C ARG A 76 -4.33 2.54 -9.89
N LYS A 77 -5.49 2.60 -9.21
CA LYS A 77 -6.43 3.73 -9.34
C LYS A 77 -5.94 4.97 -8.59
N LEU A 78 -5.36 4.78 -7.39
CA LEU A 78 -4.85 5.87 -6.55
C LEU A 78 -3.49 6.41 -7.05
N LEU A 79 -2.65 5.52 -7.53
CA LEU A 79 -1.30 5.79 -8.02
C LEU A 79 -1.28 6.11 -9.52
N ARG A 80 -2.42 6.50 -10.12
CA ARG A 80 -2.40 7.05 -11.48
C ARG A 80 -1.36 8.18 -11.47
N PRO A 81 -0.28 8.07 -12.24
CA PRO A 81 0.71 9.14 -12.28
C PRO A 81 -0.04 10.40 -12.71
N LYS A 82 -0.04 11.43 -11.86
CA LYS A 82 -0.42 12.76 -12.33
C LYS A 82 0.48 13.04 -13.53
N PRO A 83 -0.06 13.37 -14.71
CA PRO A 83 0.79 13.80 -15.80
C PRO A 83 1.60 14.98 -15.25
N LEU A 84 2.92 14.82 -15.23
CA LEU A 84 3.82 15.96 -15.07
C LEU A 84 3.41 16.90 -16.20
N SER A 85 2.81 18.04 -15.85
CA SER A 85 2.45 19.05 -16.82
C SER A 85 3.69 19.31 -17.67
N SER A 86 3.50 19.14 -18.97
CA SER A 86 4.49 18.94 -20.04
C SER A 86 5.53 20.06 -20.22
N VAL A 87 5.70 20.99 -19.28
CA VAL A 87 6.53 22.18 -19.45
C VAL A 87 7.73 22.24 -18.50
N ALA A 88 7.70 21.58 -17.33
CA ALA A 88 8.80 21.73 -16.36
C ALA A 88 9.94 20.70 -16.47
N ALA A 89 9.74 19.58 -17.18
CA ALA A 89 10.70 18.47 -17.22
C ALA A 89 11.66 18.48 -18.43
N ARG A 90 11.36 19.28 -19.47
CA ARG A 90 12.23 19.35 -20.67
C ARG A 90 13.42 20.29 -20.54
N ASP A 91 13.35 21.31 -19.68
CA ASP A 91 14.43 22.30 -19.57
C ASP A 91 15.63 21.88 -18.70
N ARG A 92 15.47 20.91 -17.80
CA ARG A 92 16.58 20.53 -16.90
C ARG A 92 17.54 19.48 -17.48
N VAL A 93 17.10 18.71 -18.47
CA VAL A 93 17.97 17.69 -19.10
C VAL A 93 18.92 18.32 -20.12
N SER A 94 18.52 19.41 -20.78
CA SER A 94 19.38 20.12 -21.75
C SER A 94 20.49 20.94 -21.08
N HIS A 95 20.23 21.53 -19.91
CA HIS A 95 21.22 22.39 -19.24
C HIS A 95 22.34 21.60 -18.54
N ALA A 96 22.04 20.40 -18.03
CA ALA A 96 23.05 19.52 -17.42
C ALA A 96 23.96 18.87 -18.48
N ALA A 97 23.46 18.64 -19.70
CA ALA A 97 24.26 18.12 -20.80
C ALA A 97 25.25 19.14 -21.39
N TYR A 98 25.02 20.44 -21.16
CA TYR A 98 25.94 21.52 -21.55
C TYR A 98 27.06 21.75 -20.53
N LEU A 99 26.80 21.50 -19.24
CA LEU A 99 27.78 21.72 -18.15
C LEU A 99 28.77 20.57 -17.95
N LEU A 100 28.68 19.50 -18.75
CA LEU A 100 29.61 18.36 -18.75
C LEU A 100 30.49 18.29 -20.01
N ARG A 101 30.49 19.36 -20.82
CA ARG A 101 31.45 19.58 -21.90
C ARG A 101 32.24 20.84 -21.62
N ASP A 102 33.21 20.71 -20.72
CA ASP A 102 34.55 21.33 -20.73
C ASP A 102 35.32 20.86 -19.47
#